data_AF-A0A1Y3NT11-F1
#
_entry.id   AF-A0A1Y3NT11-F1
#
_cell.length_a   1.000
_cell.length_b   1.000
_cell.length_c   1.000
_cell.angle_alpha   90.00
_cell.angle_beta   90.00
_cell.angle_gamma   90.00
#
_symmetry.space_group_name_H-M   'P 1'
#
loop_
_entity.id
_entity.type
_entity.pdbx_description
1 polymer ?
#
loop_
_entity_poly.entity_id
_entity_poly.type
_entity_poly.pdbx_seq_one_letter_code
_entity_poly.pdbx_strand_id
1 'polypeptide(L)'
;NSSLLKILSIPKETLPLFATLCGNDYITFLLKYKKFINQLNTYKCRHQSTNNIKNEFFKNISNFILDIYENVNKLCDEKLDPQKKLKLYTEELLKMKKKENNKVLEDECQSKIIESIKEYSLTTLNENNISFIKNEIIKSYRNGKIYETILNVLYNNQFKCIQYFEDISKESCWNISSEERKETFKFLLKRNYSSGNNRNNNNNNVNEMNTEVEKNKDNNQRENNSNQDKKTKKNNENRDRNIQRKFIINELIRKDNVVIEEPININIVLNEPLPIYVEDRFDLYLNTYKSNINRIKRLPYYLIPVASCLRSFLITKIKSDSFIYREKDKNEKSIYTNIVNTFSKNNNKNNNKKSSSSSSSSSSPPNISNTSTQLYDYEFEGLLASCVAAMTLTFFHRKVYNRIFNPTTANKKKNQNHTIKNRNVYSLKSNIMCNNNIGCNNSYDNIKYHKKRSLVLEEHWCIKDICDYKDDFENAVQIYAEFLSLLISNSNTLQVLNLGNDFPELLSLYSMYHYIWKDAFYSMLKKKDLFRHKKNNKIYYIFFVFKELFKYNEEKVEDENYLMFLEKNYANIIKSILF
;
A
#
# COMPACT_ATOMS: atom_id res chain seq x y z
N ASN A 1 -4.18 -19.29 8.22
CA ASN A 1 -5.12 -19.11 9.35
C ASN A 1 -5.09 -20.23 10.39
N SER A 2 -5.08 -21.53 10.04
CA SER A 2 -5.05 -22.62 11.04
C SER A 2 -3.82 -22.62 11.96
N SER A 3 -2.65 -22.19 11.46
CA SER A 3 -1.43 -22.14 12.28
C SER A 3 -1.43 -21.05 13.35
N LEU A 4 -2.04 -19.89 13.08
CA LEU A 4 -2.10 -18.78 14.06
C LEU A 4 -3.01 -19.13 15.23
N LEU A 5 -4.18 -19.71 14.94
CA LEU A 5 -5.13 -20.15 15.97
C LEU A 5 -4.52 -21.21 16.89
N LYS A 6 -3.73 -22.13 16.35
CA LYS A 6 -2.98 -23.13 17.15
C LYS A 6 -1.89 -22.51 18.03
N ILE A 7 -1.29 -21.40 17.59
CA ILE A 7 -0.25 -20.71 18.36
C ILE A 7 -0.87 -19.88 19.48
N LEU A 8 -1.96 -19.15 19.18
CA LEU A 8 -2.61 -18.26 20.13
C LEU A 8 -3.56 -18.96 21.09
N SER A 9 -3.99 -20.17 20.75
CA SER A 9 -4.93 -21.00 21.52
C SER A 9 -6.27 -20.30 21.81
N ILE A 10 -6.73 -19.45 20.89
CA ILE A 10 -8.02 -18.74 20.96
C ILE A 10 -8.96 -19.17 19.81
N PRO A 11 -10.28 -19.11 20.00
CA PRO A 11 -11.26 -19.37 18.95
C PRO A 11 -11.22 -18.33 17.83
N LYS A 12 -11.55 -18.75 16.61
CA LYS A 12 -11.43 -17.90 15.40
C LYS A 12 -12.31 -16.65 15.49
N GLU A 13 -13.50 -16.79 16.02
CA GLU A 13 -14.51 -15.74 16.23
C GLU A 13 -14.04 -14.63 17.18
N THR A 14 -13.02 -14.89 18.01
CA THR A 14 -12.43 -13.91 18.93
C THR A 14 -11.22 -13.18 18.34
N LEU A 15 -10.78 -13.51 17.12
CA LEU A 15 -9.67 -12.83 16.46
C LEU A 15 -9.83 -11.31 16.36
N PRO A 16 -11.04 -10.73 16.15
CA PRO A 16 -11.19 -9.28 16.15
C PRO A 16 -10.81 -8.63 17.48
N LEU A 17 -11.16 -9.26 18.61
CA LEU A 17 -10.76 -8.81 19.95
C LEU A 17 -9.25 -8.94 20.10
N PHE A 18 -8.66 -10.06 19.68
CA PHE A 18 -7.20 -10.24 19.77
C PHE A 18 -6.45 -9.17 18.98
N ALA A 19 -6.85 -8.91 17.74
CA ALA A 19 -6.23 -7.89 16.90
C ALA A 19 -6.36 -6.48 17.51
N THR A 20 -7.54 -6.14 18.05
CA THR A 20 -7.80 -4.89 18.79
C THR A 20 -6.85 -4.74 20.00
N LEU A 21 -6.77 -5.77 20.84
CA LEU A 21 -6.00 -5.71 22.09
C LEU A 21 -4.49 -5.77 21.88
N CYS A 22 -4.03 -6.32 20.75
CA CYS A 22 -2.63 -6.28 20.36
C CYS A 22 -2.21 -4.93 19.79
N GLY A 23 -3.16 -4.01 19.53
CA GLY A 23 -2.91 -2.75 18.86
C GLY A 23 -2.43 -2.94 17.42
N ASN A 24 -2.95 -3.96 16.72
CA ASN A 24 -2.56 -4.25 15.33
C ASN A 24 -3.08 -3.21 14.32
N ASP A 25 -4.00 -2.35 14.74
CA ASP A 25 -4.61 -1.25 13.99
C ASP A 25 -4.03 0.09 14.48
N TYR A 26 -4.72 1.20 14.17
CA TYR A 26 -4.38 2.59 14.51
C TYR A 26 -4.34 2.90 16.02
N ILE A 27 -4.12 1.89 16.86
CA ILE A 27 -4.31 1.87 18.31
C ILE A 27 -2.95 1.87 19.00
N THR A 28 -2.30 3.03 18.89
CA THR A 28 -1.29 3.43 19.88
C THR A 28 -1.97 3.92 21.18
N PHE A 29 -3.31 3.98 21.23
CA PHE A 29 -4.07 4.54 22.36
C PHE A 29 -4.01 3.71 23.64
N LEU A 30 -3.67 2.41 23.61
CA LEU A 30 -3.66 1.62 24.85
C LEU A 30 -2.66 2.21 25.85
N LEU A 31 -1.62 2.89 25.37
CA LEU A 31 -0.69 3.66 26.20
C LEU A 31 -1.36 4.86 26.92
N LYS A 32 -2.43 5.42 26.35
CA LYS A 32 -3.27 6.48 26.95
C LYS A 32 -4.19 5.91 28.05
N TYR A 33 -4.70 4.69 27.87
CA TYR A 33 -5.62 4.02 28.81
C TYR A 33 -4.87 3.15 29.81
N LYS A 34 -4.17 3.82 30.74
CA LYS A 34 -3.23 3.21 31.68
C LYS A 34 -3.85 2.09 32.52
N LYS A 35 -5.11 2.21 32.95
CA LYS A 35 -5.74 1.17 33.77
C LYS A 35 -6.02 -0.08 32.96
N PHE A 36 -6.52 0.08 31.73
CA PHE A 36 -6.78 -1.06 30.87
C PHE A 36 -5.49 -1.76 30.42
N ILE A 37 -4.47 -1.03 29.97
CA ILE A 37 -3.20 -1.65 29.57
C ILE A 37 -2.52 -2.35 30.75
N ASN A 38 -2.57 -1.78 31.95
CA ASN A 38 -2.04 -2.43 33.15
C ASN A 38 -2.82 -3.72 33.46
N GLN A 39 -4.15 -3.72 33.31
CA GLN A 39 -4.94 -4.94 33.45
C GLN A 39 -4.48 -6.04 32.49
N LEU A 40 -4.27 -5.71 31.21
CA LEU A 40 -3.79 -6.66 30.21
C LEU A 40 -2.38 -7.15 30.54
N ASN A 41 -1.47 -6.24 30.91
CA ASN A 41 -0.08 -6.58 31.25
C ASN A 41 0.02 -7.50 32.48
N THR A 42 -0.91 -7.41 33.42
CA THR A 42 -0.91 -8.20 34.66
C THR A 42 -2.00 -9.27 34.69
N TYR A 43 -2.64 -9.57 33.55
CA TYR A 43 -3.75 -10.52 33.54
C TYR A 43 -3.26 -11.92 33.91
N LYS A 44 -3.94 -12.59 34.85
CA LYS A 44 -3.46 -13.89 35.35
C LYS A 44 -3.62 -14.97 34.28
N CYS A 45 -2.54 -15.66 33.96
CA CYS A 45 -2.55 -16.84 33.12
C CYS A 45 -3.19 -18.03 33.86
N ARG A 46 -4.38 -18.46 33.43
CA ARG A 46 -5.11 -19.61 34.01
C ARG A 46 -5.30 -20.74 33.00
N HIS A 47 -5.25 -20.42 31.71
CA HIS A 47 -5.51 -21.36 30.63
C HIS A 47 -4.24 -22.10 30.22
N GLN A 48 -4.19 -23.40 30.53
CA GLN A 48 -3.05 -24.26 30.18
C GLN A 48 -2.75 -24.26 28.67
N SER A 49 -3.79 -24.08 27.84
CA SER A 49 -3.69 -24.00 26.38
C SER A 49 -2.77 -22.86 25.90
N THR A 50 -2.55 -21.82 26.71
CA THR A 50 -1.71 -20.66 26.36
C THR A 50 -0.25 -20.79 26.81
N ASN A 51 0.12 -21.89 27.49
CA ASN A 51 1.47 -22.07 28.04
C ASN A 51 2.58 -22.12 26.99
N ASN A 52 2.22 -22.40 25.73
CA ASN A 52 3.13 -22.39 24.59
C ASN A 52 3.47 -20.98 24.07
N ILE A 53 2.73 -19.94 24.47
CA ILE A 53 2.96 -18.56 24.04
C ILE A 53 4.13 -17.98 24.84
N LYS A 54 5.25 -17.70 24.15
CA LYS A 54 6.49 -17.21 24.78
C LYS A 54 6.43 -15.72 25.18
N ASN A 55 5.67 -14.92 24.44
CA ASN A 55 5.54 -13.49 24.73
C ASN A 55 4.45 -13.29 25.78
N GLU A 56 4.83 -12.83 26.98
CA GLU A 56 3.93 -12.71 28.12
C GLU A 56 2.76 -11.77 27.85
N PHE A 57 2.97 -10.69 27.10
CA PHE A 57 1.89 -9.76 26.73
C PHE A 57 0.81 -10.44 25.88
N PHE A 58 1.22 -11.16 24.82
CA PHE A 58 0.28 -11.91 24.00
C PHE A 58 -0.38 -13.07 24.75
N LYS A 59 0.36 -13.71 25.67
CA LYS A 59 -0.18 -14.76 26.53
C LYS A 59 -1.29 -14.21 27.43
N ASN A 60 -1.07 -13.05 28.05
CA ASN A 60 -2.05 -12.41 28.92
C ASN A 60 -3.29 -11.97 28.15
N ILE A 61 -3.12 -11.41 26.94
CA ILE A 61 -4.24 -11.09 26.04
C ILE A 61 -5.04 -12.34 25.67
N SER A 62 -4.38 -13.43 25.27
CA SER A 62 -5.06 -14.70 24.94
C SER A 62 -5.85 -15.22 26.14
N ASN A 63 -5.31 -15.16 27.36
CA ASN A 63 -6.04 -15.57 28.56
C ASN A 63 -7.26 -14.68 28.84
N PHE A 64 -7.12 -13.37 28.71
CA PHE A 64 -8.24 -12.43 28.88
C PHE A 64 -9.37 -12.71 27.89
N ILE A 65 -9.02 -13.00 26.63
CA ILE A 65 -9.99 -13.34 25.58
C ILE A 65 -10.66 -14.69 25.83
N LEU A 66 -9.92 -15.68 26.33
CA LEU A 66 -10.50 -16.98 26.69
C LEU A 66 -11.52 -16.85 27.82
N ASP A 67 -11.26 -16.01 28.83
CA ASP A 67 -12.23 -15.74 29.89
C ASP A 67 -13.50 -15.04 29.34
N ILE A 68 -13.34 -14.08 28.42
CA ILE A 68 -14.47 -13.44 27.71
C ILE A 68 -15.27 -14.51 26.94
N TYR A 69 -14.57 -15.37 26.21
CA TYR A 69 -15.17 -16.44 25.40
C TYR A 69 -15.97 -17.42 26.27
N GLU A 70 -15.40 -17.88 27.38
CA GLU A 70 -16.06 -18.77 28.32
C GLU A 70 -17.28 -18.12 28.98
N ASN A 71 -17.19 -16.84 29.36
CA ASN A 71 -18.31 -16.12 29.97
C ASN A 71 -19.49 -15.98 29.01
N VAL A 72 -19.22 -15.62 27.75
CA VAL A 72 -20.28 -15.48 26.74
C VAL A 72 -20.88 -16.84 26.37
N ASN A 73 -20.07 -17.89 26.22
CA ASN A 73 -20.59 -19.22 25.89
C ASN A 73 -21.37 -19.88 27.04
N LYS A 74 -21.14 -19.51 28.30
CA LYS A 74 -22.00 -19.92 29.42
C LYS A 74 -23.40 -19.32 29.33
N LEU A 75 -23.57 -18.20 28.62
CA LEU A 75 -24.80 -17.42 28.55
C LEU A 75 -25.57 -17.62 27.23
N CYS A 76 -25.00 -18.31 26.24
CA CYS A 76 -25.53 -18.36 24.88
C CYS A 76 -25.37 -19.73 24.22
N ASP A 77 -26.37 -20.11 23.42
CA ASP A 77 -26.33 -21.33 22.60
C ASP A 77 -25.25 -21.26 21.50
N GLU A 78 -24.64 -22.41 21.21
CA GLU A 78 -23.61 -22.53 20.16
C GLU A 78 -24.09 -22.10 18.77
N LYS A 79 -25.41 -22.09 18.53
CA LYS A 79 -26.04 -21.78 17.23
C LYS A 79 -26.22 -20.30 16.92
N LEU A 80 -25.79 -19.38 17.81
CA LEU A 80 -25.92 -17.94 17.54
C LEU A 80 -25.15 -17.51 16.29
N ASP A 81 -25.73 -16.56 15.55
CA ASP A 81 -25.10 -15.87 14.44
C ASP A 81 -23.73 -15.25 14.85
N PRO A 82 -22.67 -15.39 14.03
CA PRO A 82 -21.33 -14.89 14.36
C PRO A 82 -21.26 -13.39 14.68
N GLN A 83 -22.06 -12.53 14.04
CA GLN A 83 -22.06 -11.10 14.33
C GLN A 83 -22.69 -10.82 15.70
N LYS A 84 -23.78 -11.53 16.03
CA LYS A 84 -24.39 -11.46 17.36
C LYS A 84 -23.42 -11.94 18.44
N LYS A 85 -22.70 -13.04 18.21
CA LYS A 85 -21.66 -13.51 19.14
C LYS A 85 -20.55 -12.47 19.33
N LEU A 86 -20.07 -11.85 18.26
CA LEU A 86 -19.04 -10.82 18.36
C LEU A 86 -19.51 -9.58 19.15
N LYS A 87 -20.77 -9.19 18.98
CA LYS A 87 -21.38 -8.13 19.79
C LYS A 87 -21.35 -8.49 21.28
N LEU A 88 -21.72 -9.72 21.64
CA LEU A 88 -21.67 -10.20 23.02
C LEU A 88 -20.24 -10.26 23.57
N TYR A 89 -19.27 -10.74 22.79
CA TYR A 89 -17.86 -10.71 23.18
C TYR A 89 -17.38 -9.27 23.42
N THR A 90 -17.84 -8.32 22.60
CA THR A 90 -17.52 -6.89 22.76
C THR A 90 -18.12 -6.33 24.05
N GLU A 91 -19.39 -6.61 24.33
CA GLU A 91 -20.07 -6.17 25.55
C GLU A 91 -19.41 -6.76 26.80
N GLU A 92 -19.08 -8.05 26.79
CA GLU A 92 -18.39 -8.70 27.91
C GLU A 92 -16.96 -8.16 28.09
N LEU A 93 -16.24 -7.86 27.00
CA LEU A 93 -14.95 -7.17 27.06
C LEU A 93 -15.07 -5.81 27.76
N LEU A 94 -16.03 -4.97 27.37
CA LEU A 94 -16.24 -3.65 27.96
C LEU A 94 -16.63 -3.74 29.43
N LYS A 95 -17.37 -4.78 29.82
CA LYS A 95 -17.72 -5.08 31.21
C LYS A 95 -16.53 -5.56 32.05
N MET A 96 -15.68 -6.42 31.49
CA MET A 96 -14.49 -6.95 32.18
C MET A 96 -13.35 -5.94 32.26
N LYS A 97 -13.32 -4.96 31.34
CA LYS A 97 -12.34 -3.89 31.32
C LYS A 97 -12.40 -3.04 32.60
N LYS A 98 -11.26 -2.77 33.22
CA LYS A 98 -11.16 -1.78 34.31
C LYS A 98 -11.52 -0.40 33.77
N LYS A 99 -12.36 0.34 34.52
CA LYS A 99 -12.74 1.70 34.17
C LYS A 99 -11.58 2.67 34.33
N GLU A 100 -11.41 3.57 33.37
CA GLU A 100 -10.43 4.65 33.44
C GLU A 100 -10.78 5.67 34.53
N ASN A 101 -9.82 6.56 34.86
CA ASN A 101 -9.98 7.52 35.98
C ASN A 101 -11.04 8.59 35.73
N ASN A 102 -11.35 8.90 34.47
CA ASN A 102 -12.27 9.95 34.08
C ASN A 102 -13.32 9.37 33.12
N LYS A 103 -14.59 9.77 33.30
CA LYS A 103 -15.71 9.37 32.43
C LYS A 103 -15.46 9.70 30.95
N VAL A 104 -14.95 10.89 30.63
CA VAL A 104 -14.64 11.27 29.23
C VAL A 104 -13.62 10.32 28.63
N LEU A 105 -12.58 9.97 29.40
CA LEU A 105 -11.53 9.04 28.95
C LEU A 105 -12.05 7.61 28.84
N GLU A 106 -12.97 7.22 29.72
CA GLU A 106 -13.66 5.93 29.69
C GLU A 106 -14.55 5.81 28.45
N ASP A 107 -15.39 6.81 28.19
CA ASP A 107 -16.30 6.85 27.04
C ASP A 107 -15.49 6.84 25.72
N GLU A 108 -14.40 7.60 25.66
CA GLU A 108 -13.45 7.58 24.54
C GLU A 108 -12.82 6.18 24.36
N CYS A 109 -12.39 5.55 25.46
CA CYS A 109 -11.81 4.20 25.44
C CYS A 109 -12.78 3.15 24.90
N GLN A 110 -14.02 3.15 25.40
CA GLN A 110 -15.05 2.22 24.94
C GLN A 110 -15.39 2.42 23.46
N SER A 111 -15.60 3.67 23.04
CA SER A 111 -15.86 4.02 21.64
C SER A 111 -14.72 3.53 20.74
N LYS A 112 -13.47 3.75 21.12
CA LYS A 112 -12.30 3.33 20.35
C LYS A 112 -12.12 1.82 20.27
N ILE A 113 -12.42 1.09 21.35
CA ILE A 113 -12.43 -0.38 21.33
C ILE A 113 -13.51 -0.90 20.38
N ILE A 114 -14.72 -0.34 20.43
CA ILE A 114 -15.82 -0.74 19.53
C ILE A 114 -15.45 -0.47 18.06
N GLU A 115 -14.89 0.70 17.77
CA GLU A 115 -14.40 1.06 16.43
C GLU A 115 -13.34 0.07 15.94
N SER A 116 -12.39 -0.29 16.79
CA SER A 116 -11.34 -1.28 16.50
C SER A 116 -11.88 -2.67 16.19
N ILE A 117 -12.77 -3.18 17.04
CA ILE A 117 -13.36 -4.50 16.87
C ILE A 117 -14.16 -4.51 15.57
N LYS A 118 -14.88 -3.43 15.25
CA LYS A 118 -15.61 -3.28 13.99
C LYS A 118 -14.69 -3.32 12.78
N GLU A 119 -13.48 -2.75 12.89
CA GLU A 119 -12.48 -2.80 11.83
C GLU A 119 -12.02 -4.24 11.54
N TYR A 120 -11.85 -5.06 12.57
CA TYR A 120 -11.46 -6.47 12.41
C TYR A 120 -12.63 -7.42 12.27
N SER A 121 -13.84 -6.97 12.55
CA SER A 121 -15.06 -7.66 12.20
C SER A 121 -15.22 -7.53 10.70
N LEU A 122 -14.45 -8.34 9.97
CA LEU A 122 -14.71 -8.58 8.56
C LEU A 122 -16.09 -9.22 8.52
N THR A 123 -17.13 -8.40 8.38
CA THR A 123 -18.42 -8.89 7.92
C THR A 123 -18.09 -9.53 6.58
N THR A 124 -18.21 -10.86 6.49
CA THR A 124 -18.27 -11.53 5.20
C THR A 124 -19.15 -10.68 4.29
N LEU A 125 -18.60 -10.21 3.16
CA LEU A 125 -19.30 -9.40 2.16
C LEU A 125 -20.79 -9.72 2.20
N ASN A 126 -21.62 -8.76 2.58
CA ASN A 126 -23.06 -9.00 2.66
C ASN A 126 -23.53 -9.37 1.25
N GLU A 127 -23.89 -10.63 1.05
CA GLU A 127 -24.15 -11.20 -0.30
C GLU A 127 -25.29 -10.47 -1.01
N ASN A 128 -26.18 -9.83 -0.26
CA ASN A 128 -27.30 -9.05 -0.80
C ASN A 128 -26.85 -7.76 -1.51
N ASN A 129 -25.70 -7.22 -1.12
CA ASN A 129 -25.22 -5.93 -1.59
C ASN A 129 -24.05 -6.06 -2.61
N ILE A 130 -23.73 -7.27 -3.09
CA ILE A 130 -22.68 -7.48 -4.12
C ILE A 130 -23.24 -7.77 -5.52
N SER A 131 -24.56 -7.76 -5.71
CA SER A 131 -25.20 -8.11 -7.00
C SER A 131 -24.77 -7.23 -8.17
N PHE A 132 -24.40 -5.98 -7.90
CA PHE A 132 -23.89 -5.03 -8.90
C PHE A 132 -22.38 -5.17 -9.17
N ILE A 133 -21.66 -5.97 -8.37
CA ILE A 133 -20.23 -6.22 -8.55
C ILE A 133 -20.06 -7.40 -9.52
N LYS A 134 -19.23 -7.22 -10.54
CA LYS A 134 -18.95 -8.30 -11.50
C LYS A 134 -18.43 -9.56 -10.81
N ASN A 135 -18.99 -10.71 -11.19
CA ASN A 135 -18.59 -12.03 -10.69
C ASN A 135 -17.09 -12.30 -10.80
N GLU A 136 -16.42 -11.76 -11.81
CA GLU A 136 -14.97 -11.90 -12.00
C GLU A 136 -14.15 -11.20 -10.90
N ILE A 137 -14.61 -10.04 -10.41
CA ILE A 137 -14.01 -9.32 -9.28
C ILE A 137 -14.26 -10.09 -7.98
N ILE A 138 -15.50 -10.55 -7.75
CA ILE A 138 -15.84 -11.35 -6.57
C ILE A 138 -15.04 -12.66 -6.52
N LYS A 139 -14.88 -13.34 -7.67
CA LYS A 139 -14.03 -14.54 -7.77
C LYS A 139 -12.57 -14.21 -7.46
N SER A 140 -12.05 -13.08 -7.93
CA SER A 140 -10.69 -12.64 -7.63
C SER A 140 -10.49 -12.34 -6.15
N TYR A 141 -11.47 -11.70 -5.50
CA TYR A 141 -11.49 -11.49 -4.05
C TYR A 141 -11.49 -12.81 -3.27
N ARG A 142 -12.40 -13.74 -3.60
CA ARG A 142 -12.46 -15.06 -2.95
C ARG A 142 -11.16 -15.86 -3.10
N ASN A 143 -10.39 -15.60 -4.17
CA ASN A 143 -9.08 -16.21 -4.41
C ASN A 143 -7.91 -15.43 -3.79
N GLY A 144 -8.16 -14.37 -3.02
CA GLY A 144 -7.13 -13.53 -2.39
C GLY A 144 -6.31 -12.68 -3.37
N LYS A 145 -6.81 -12.47 -4.59
CA LYS A 145 -6.14 -11.68 -5.64
C LYS A 145 -6.60 -10.21 -5.68
N ILE A 146 -7.69 -9.90 -4.98
CA ILE A 146 -8.16 -8.54 -4.74
C ILE A 146 -8.34 -8.40 -3.23
N TYR A 147 -7.72 -7.37 -2.64
CA TYR A 147 -7.87 -7.08 -1.22
C TYR A 147 -9.23 -6.44 -0.91
N GLU A 148 -9.69 -6.67 0.31
CA GLU A 148 -10.98 -6.14 0.78
C GLU A 148 -11.00 -4.61 0.76
N THR A 149 -9.90 -3.97 1.12
CA THR A 149 -9.77 -2.50 1.15
C THR A 149 -10.06 -1.86 -0.21
N ILE A 150 -9.64 -2.50 -1.31
CA ILE A 150 -9.93 -2.01 -2.66
C ILE A 150 -11.34 -2.40 -3.12
N LEU A 151 -11.88 -3.53 -2.65
CA LEU A 151 -13.26 -3.94 -2.94
C LEU A 151 -14.30 -3.03 -2.29
N ASN A 152 -13.99 -2.48 -1.11
CA ASN A 152 -14.84 -1.51 -0.41
C ASN A 152 -15.13 -0.24 -1.22
N VAL A 153 -14.29 0.09 -2.20
CA VAL A 153 -14.54 1.20 -3.15
C VAL A 153 -15.78 0.93 -4.00
N LEU A 154 -16.02 -0.33 -4.38
CA LEU A 154 -17.23 -0.69 -5.14
C LEU A 154 -18.45 -0.79 -4.23
N TYR A 155 -18.28 -1.40 -3.06
CA TYR A 155 -19.40 -1.76 -2.19
C TYR A 155 -19.91 -0.61 -1.31
N ASN A 156 -18.99 0.14 -0.68
CA ASN A 156 -19.31 1.22 0.27
C ASN A 156 -19.00 2.61 -0.30
N ASN A 157 -18.47 2.72 -1.52
CA ASN A 157 -17.86 3.96 -2.04
C ASN A 157 -16.81 4.53 -1.07
N GLN A 158 -16.08 3.66 -0.36
CA GLN A 158 -15.13 4.05 0.67
C GLN A 158 -13.77 3.40 0.44
N PHE A 159 -12.70 4.15 0.70
CA PHE A 159 -11.34 3.63 0.76
C PHE A 159 -10.68 4.04 2.07
N LYS A 160 -10.13 3.07 2.81
CA LYS A 160 -9.52 3.34 4.11
C LYS A 160 -8.01 3.58 3.97
N CYS A 161 -7.57 4.79 4.30
CA CYS A 161 -6.17 5.19 4.29
C CYS A 161 -5.51 4.83 5.62
N ILE A 162 -4.90 3.63 5.68
CA ILE A 162 -4.24 3.14 6.88
C ILE A 162 -2.98 3.96 7.20
N GLN A 163 -2.91 4.55 8.39
CA GLN A 163 -1.72 5.24 8.86
C GLN A 163 -0.68 4.21 9.30
N TYR A 164 0.54 4.34 8.80
CA TYR A 164 1.62 3.40 9.10
C TYR A 164 2.80 4.11 9.73
N PHE A 165 2.86 4.13 11.07
CA PHE A 165 3.98 4.73 11.80
C PHE A 165 4.39 6.08 11.17
N GLU A 166 3.44 7.00 11.03
CA GLU A 166 3.68 8.33 10.47
C GLU A 166 3.60 9.39 11.58
N ASP A 167 4.18 10.56 11.33
CA ASP A 167 4.05 11.69 12.24
C ASP A 167 2.68 12.33 12.05
N ILE A 168 1.79 12.15 13.02
CA ILE A 168 0.41 12.67 12.97
C ILE A 168 0.32 14.19 12.96
N SER A 169 1.43 14.89 13.29
CA SER A 169 1.51 16.35 13.18
C SER A 169 1.84 16.83 11.76
N LYS A 170 2.26 15.92 10.88
CA LYS A 170 2.55 16.20 9.47
C LYS A 170 1.34 15.88 8.58
N GLU A 171 1.47 16.26 7.32
CA GLU A 171 0.51 15.90 6.29
C GLU A 171 0.40 14.37 6.14
N SER A 172 -0.81 13.86 5.89
CA SER A 172 -1.03 12.43 5.71
C SER A 172 -0.13 11.86 4.62
N CYS A 173 0.56 10.76 4.93
CA CYS A 173 1.44 10.09 3.99
C CYS A 173 0.71 9.62 2.72
N TRP A 174 -0.62 9.46 2.77
CA TRP A 174 -1.42 9.12 1.61
C TRP A 174 -1.51 10.24 0.57
N ASN A 175 -1.22 11.49 0.92
CA ASN A 175 -1.29 12.59 -0.05
C ASN A 175 -0.30 12.40 -1.20
N ILE A 176 0.83 11.72 -0.93
CA ILE A 176 1.86 11.39 -1.91
C ILE A 176 1.39 10.46 -3.05
N SER A 177 0.35 9.65 -2.80
CA SER A 177 -0.17 8.63 -3.74
C SER A 177 -1.60 8.92 -4.20
N SER A 178 -2.10 10.13 -3.94
CA SER A 178 -3.47 10.56 -4.25
C SER A 178 -3.85 10.37 -5.72
N GLU A 179 -2.98 10.80 -6.64
CA GLU A 179 -3.20 10.65 -8.09
C GLU A 179 -3.20 9.18 -8.53
N GLU A 180 -2.26 8.38 -8.05
CA GLU A 180 -2.18 6.95 -8.37
C GLU A 180 -3.40 6.18 -7.84
N ARG A 181 -3.89 6.50 -6.63
CA ARG A 181 -5.12 5.93 -6.08
C ARG A 181 -6.35 6.32 -6.89
N LYS A 182 -6.45 7.59 -7.30
CA LYS A 182 -7.53 8.09 -8.15
C LYS A 182 -7.61 7.33 -9.48
N GLU A 183 -6.48 7.09 -10.12
CA GLU A 183 -6.41 6.24 -11.33
C GLU A 183 -6.79 4.79 -11.02
N THR A 184 -6.33 4.25 -9.90
CA THR A 184 -6.71 2.90 -9.45
C THR A 184 -8.23 2.76 -9.29
N PHE A 185 -8.90 3.75 -8.67
CA PHE A 185 -10.36 3.77 -8.54
C PHE A 185 -11.05 3.85 -9.89
N LYS A 186 -10.55 4.68 -10.82
CA LYS A 186 -11.06 4.73 -12.20
C LYS A 186 -10.96 3.37 -12.86
N PHE A 187 -9.83 2.68 -12.75
CA PHE A 187 -9.67 1.36 -13.36
C PHE A 187 -10.60 0.33 -12.73
N LEU A 188 -10.81 0.38 -11.41
CA LEU A 188 -11.70 -0.54 -10.71
C LEU A 188 -13.15 -0.34 -11.13
N LEU A 189 -13.60 0.92 -11.16
CA LEU A 189 -14.95 1.27 -11.59
C LEU A 189 -15.14 0.95 -13.07
N LYS A 190 -14.16 1.23 -13.95
CA LYS A 190 -14.17 0.78 -15.35
C LYS A 190 -14.27 -0.74 -15.40
N ARG A 191 -13.44 -1.50 -14.69
CA ARG A 191 -13.51 -2.97 -14.66
C ARG A 191 -14.90 -3.45 -14.28
N ASN A 192 -15.51 -2.85 -13.24
CA ASN A 192 -16.83 -3.24 -12.76
C ASN A 192 -17.98 -2.87 -13.72
N TYR A 193 -17.98 -1.65 -14.27
CA TYR A 193 -19.10 -1.12 -15.05
C TYR A 193 -18.92 -1.14 -16.57
N SER A 194 -17.75 -1.50 -17.09
CA SER A 194 -17.55 -1.65 -18.53
C SER A 194 -18.58 -2.62 -19.06
N SER A 195 -19.39 -2.16 -20.02
CA SER A 195 -20.38 -2.99 -20.70
C SER A 195 -19.65 -4.19 -21.28
N GLY A 196 -19.77 -5.35 -20.62
CA GLY A 196 -19.50 -6.59 -21.34
C GLY A 196 -20.43 -6.59 -22.55
N ASN A 197 -19.95 -7.12 -23.68
CA ASN A 197 -20.77 -7.44 -24.86
C ASN A 197 -21.85 -8.49 -24.51
N ASN A 198 -22.70 -8.23 -23.52
CA ASN A 198 -23.94 -8.92 -23.32
C ASN A 198 -24.91 -8.34 -24.35
N ARG A 199 -24.83 -8.92 -25.55
CA ARG A 199 -26.03 -9.24 -26.32
C ARG A 199 -27.00 -9.92 -25.36
N ASN A 200 -27.85 -9.13 -24.72
CA ASN A 200 -29.18 -9.45 -24.21
C ASN A 200 -29.64 -8.27 -23.35
N ASN A 201 -30.08 -7.22 -24.05
CA ASN A 201 -31.03 -6.28 -23.49
C ASN A 201 -32.28 -7.06 -23.10
N ASN A 202 -32.50 -7.22 -21.80
CA ASN A 202 -33.81 -6.93 -21.26
C ASN A 202 -33.66 -5.74 -20.33
N ASN A 203 -34.35 -4.67 -20.73
CA ASN A 203 -34.39 -3.37 -20.12
C ASN A 203 -35.06 -3.40 -18.74
N ASN A 204 -34.78 -2.31 -18.00
CA ASN A 204 -35.46 -1.83 -16.79
C ASN A 204 -34.96 -2.44 -15.48
N ASN A 205 -34.01 -1.74 -14.82
CA ASN A 205 -33.96 -1.57 -13.34
C ASN A 205 -32.75 -0.77 -12.80
N VAL A 206 -32.00 -0.03 -13.61
CA VAL A 206 -30.75 0.62 -13.13
C VAL A 206 -30.95 2.07 -12.62
N ASN A 207 -32.18 2.53 -12.38
CA ASN A 207 -32.45 3.92 -11.99
C ASN A 207 -32.61 4.20 -10.49
N GLU A 208 -32.45 3.23 -9.58
CA GLU A 208 -32.81 3.48 -8.17
C GLU A 208 -31.70 3.99 -7.25
N MET A 209 -30.42 3.90 -7.59
CA MET A 209 -29.39 4.11 -6.56
C MET A 209 -28.88 5.56 -6.34
N ASN A 210 -29.36 6.55 -7.09
CA ASN A 210 -28.88 7.94 -7.00
C ASN A 210 -29.93 8.99 -6.61
N THR A 211 -31.14 8.59 -6.18
CA THR A 211 -32.23 9.57 -5.92
C THR A 211 -32.59 9.81 -4.45
N GLU A 212 -31.97 9.13 -3.48
CA GLU A 212 -32.37 9.28 -2.06
C GLU A 212 -31.65 10.38 -1.26
N VAL A 213 -30.77 11.19 -1.88
CA VAL A 213 -30.04 12.26 -1.15
C VAL A 213 -30.54 13.68 -1.47
N GLU A 214 -31.44 13.87 -2.44
CA GLU A 214 -31.82 15.22 -2.91
C GLU A 214 -33.34 15.49 -3.06
N LYS A 215 -34.20 14.88 -2.23
CA LYS A 215 -35.62 15.29 -2.16
C LYS A 215 -36.10 15.47 -0.72
N ASN A 216 -35.64 16.56 -0.12
CA ASN A 216 -36.40 17.30 0.90
C ASN A 216 -36.10 18.78 0.71
N LYS A 217 -36.70 19.37 -0.33
CA LYS A 217 -37.09 20.79 -0.40
C LYS A 217 -37.97 21.02 -1.63
N ASP A 218 -39.06 21.71 -1.36
CA ASP A 218 -39.94 22.44 -2.28
C ASP A 218 -40.94 21.64 -3.14
N ASN A 219 -42.06 21.31 -2.49
CA ASN A 219 -43.37 21.25 -3.14
C ASN A 219 -43.89 22.67 -3.34
N ASN A 220 -44.10 23.09 -4.59
CA ASN A 220 -45.31 23.75 -5.09
C ASN A 220 -45.10 24.27 -6.51
N GLN A 221 -45.70 23.62 -7.51
CA GLN A 221 -46.68 24.21 -8.43
C GLN A 221 -47.04 23.23 -9.57
N ARG A 222 -48.30 22.81 -9.54
CA ARG A 222 -49.15 22.42 -10.68
C ARG A 222 -49.35 23.68 -11.58
N GLU A 223 -49.64 23.67 -12.88
CA GLU A 223 -50.35 22.72 -13.75
C GLU A 223 -50.24 23.18 -15.23
N ASN A 224 -50.45 22.25 -16.17
CA ASN A 224 -51.07 22.38 -17.51
C ASN A 224 -50.41 23.25 -18.62
N ASN A 225 -50.01 22.65 -19.76
CA ASN A 225 -50.94 22.29 -20.86
C ASN A 225 -50.28 21.69 -22.13
N SER A 226 -50.99 20.70 -22.68
CA SER A 226 -51.24 20.33 -24.09
C SER A 226 -50.12 20.26 -25.16
N ASN A 227 -49.96 19.03 -25.67
CA ASN A 227 -49.90 18.60 -27.08
C ASN A 227 -49.52 19.62 -28.17
N GLN A 228 -48.42 19.33 -28.88
CA GLN A 228 -48.44 19.41 -30.35
C GLN A 228 -47.40 18.50 -31.01
N ASP A 229 -47.91 17.65 -31.91
CA ASP A 229 -47.19 16.88 -32.90
C ASP A 229 -46.22 17.74 -33.73
N LYS A 230 -44.99 17.25 -33.93
CA LYS A 230 -44.27 17.46 -35.19
C LYS A 230 -43.19 16.40 -35.42
N LYS A 231 -43.52 15.54 -36.39
CA LYS A 231 -42.62 14.68 -37.17
C LYS A 231 -41.28 15.37 -37.42
N THR A 232 -40.21 14.85 -36.83
CA THR A 232 -38.85 15.24 -37.21
C THR A 232 -38.09 14.00 -37.68
N LYS A 233 -37.60 14.10 -38.91
CA LYS A 233 -36.86 13.09 -39.67
C LYS A 233 -35.72 12.49 -38.84
N LYS A 234 -35.69 11.15 -38.79
CA LYS A 234 -34.55 10.34 -38.35
C LYS A 234 -33.34 10.66 -39.24
N ASN A 235 -32.47 11.56 -38.79
CA ASN A 235 -31.06 11.50 -39.15
C ASN A 235 -30.40 10.56 -38.14
N ASN A 236 -30.09 9.35 -38.60
CA ASN A 236 -29.19 8.42 -37.92
C ASN A 236 -27.76 8.98 -37.96
N GLU A 237 -27.48 9.99 -37.15
CA GLU A 237 -26.14 10.20 -36.64
C GLU A 237 -25.99 9.31 -35.42
N ASN A 238 -25.33 8.16 -35.59
CA ASN A 238 -24.74 7.39 -34.49
C ASN A 238 -23.73 8.31 -33.78
N ARG A 239 -24.23 9.16 -32.88
CA ARG A 239 -23.40 9.81 -31.89
C ARG A 239 -23.15 8.77 -30.83
N ASP A 240 -21.97 8.16 -30.90
CA ASP A 240 -21.31 7.53 -29.75
C ASP A 240 -21.17 8.59 -28.65
N ARG A 241 -22.27 8.87 -27.94
CA ARG A 241 -22.27 9.75 -26.79
C ARG A 241 -21.51 8.98 -25.72
N ASN A 242 -20.28 9.42 -25.45
CA ASN A 242 -19.50 8.95 -24.32
C ASN A 242 -20.36 9.07 -23.04
N ILE A 243 -20.88 7.94 -22.56
CA ILE A 243 -21.68 7.90 -21.35
C ILE A 243 -20.72 8.09 -20.17
N GLN A 244 -20.62 9.33 -19.71
CA GLN A 244 -19.81 9.69 -18.55
C GLN A 244 -20.63 9.45 -17.28
N ARG A 245 -20.05 8.70 -16.33
CA ARG A 245 -20.61 8.53 -14.98
C ARG A 245 -19.65 9.13 -13.95
N LYS A 246 -20.24 9.83 -12.98
CA LYS A 246 -19.55 10.42 -11.83
C LYS A 246 -19.81 9.54 -10.61
N PHE A 247 -18.74 9.24 -9.89
CA PHE A 247 -18.73 8.53 -8.62
C PHE A 247 -18.06 9.43 -7.57
N ILE A 248 -18.48 9.30 -6.33
CA ILE A 248 -17.84 9.94 -5.18
C ILE A 248 -17.33 8.81 -4.31
N ILE A 249 -16.01 8.76 -4.09
CA ILE A 249 -15.37 7.80 -3.19
C ILE A 249 -14.89 8.56 -1.96
N ASN A 250 -15.35 8.19 -0.77
CA ASN A 250 -14.91 8.80 0.47
C ASN A 250 -13.63 8.11 0.95
N GLU A 251 -12.51 8.83 0.95
CA GLU A 251 -11.29 8.38 1.61
C GLU A 251 -11.39 8.66 3.11
N LEU A 252 -11.24 7.61 3.91
CA LEU A 252 -11.21 7.71 5.36
C LEU A 252 -9.76 7.96 5.79
N ILE A 253 -9.44 9.22 6.07
CA ILE A 253 -8.10 9.69 6.42
C ILE A 253 -8.11 10.11 7.88
N ARG A 254 -6.99 9.97 8.59
CA ARG A 254 -6.87 10.46 9.97
C ARG A 254 -6.12 11.79 10.00
N LYS A 255 -6.69 12.76 10.69
CA LYS A 255 -6.11 14.08 10.96
C LYS A 255 -6.36 14.42 12.42
N ASP A 256 -5.31 14.82 13.15
CA ASP A 256 -5.40 15.19 14.57
C ASP A 256 -6.08 14.10 15.45
N ASN A 257 -5.76 12.81 15.20
CA ASN A 257 -6.38 11.63 15.82
C ASN A 257 -7.87 11.39 15.52
N VAL A 258 -8.48 12.20 14.66
CA VAL A 258 -9.86 12.06 14.21
C VAL A 258 -9.89 11.46 12.81
N VAL A 259 -10.80 10.52 12.56
CA VAL A 259 -11.06 10.03 11.20
C VAL A 259 -11.99 11.02 10.51
N ILE A 260 -11.54 11.56 9.39
CA ILE A 260 -12.30 12.44 8.52
C ILE A 260 -12.58 11.73 7.20
N GLU A 261 -13.68 12.11 6.56
CA GLU A 261 -14.02 11.64 5.22
C GLU A 261 -13.63 12.70 4.19
N GLU A 262 -12.78 12.35 3.24
CA GLU A 262 -12.40 13.20 2.12
C GLU A 262 -13.05 12.69 0.81
N PRO A 263 -14.01 13.42 0.22
CA PRO A 263 -14.70 12.97 -0.96
C PRO A 263 -13.86 13.16 -2.24
N ILE A 264 -13.57 12.06 -2.93
CA ILE A 264 -12.86 12.05 -4.21
C ILE A 264 -13.85 11.85 -5.36
N ASN A 265 -13.89 12.83 -6.25
CA ASN A 265 -14.71 12.76 -7.46
C ASN A 265 -13.99 11.93 -8.55
N ILE A 266 -14.61 10.82 -8.95
CA ILE A 266 -14.15 9.93 -10.00
C ILE A 266 -15.10 9.99 -11.19
N ASN A 267 -14.57 10.39 -12.34
CA ASN A 267 -15.30 10.37 -13.61
C ASN A 267 -14.78 9.21 -14.46
N ILE A 268 -15.69 8.37 -14.95
CA ILE A 268 -15.37 7.31 -15.92
C ILE A 268 -16.26 7.44 -17.16
N VAL A 269 -15.70 7.08 -18.31
CA VAL A 269 -16.43 6.89 -19.56
C VAL A 269 -16.72 5.39 -19.68
N LEU A 270 -18.01 5.01 -19.66
CA LEU A 270 -18.41 3.60 -19.64
C LEU A 270 -18.12 2.85 -20.94
N ASN A 271 -18.08 3.58 -22.06
CA ASN A 271 -17.84 3.02 -23.39
C ASN A 271 -16.34 2.81 -23.68
N GLU A 272 -15.46 3.17 -22.73
CA GLU A 272 -14.02 2.97 -22.82
C GLU A 272 -13.57 1.89 -21.81
N PRO A 273 -13.72 0.59 -22.17
CA PRO A 273 -13.33 -0.49 -21.29
C PRO A 273 -11.83 -0.49 -21.03
N LEU A 274 -11.41 -1.19 -19.97
CA LEU A 274 -9.99 -1.48 -19.78
C LEU A 274 -9.46 -2.28 -20.98
N PRO A 275 -8.19 -2.07 -21.39
CA PRO A 275 -7.59 -2.82 -22.47
C PRO A 275 -7.65 -4.33 -22.20
N ILE A 276 -7.95 -5.11 -23.25
CA ILE A 276 -8.03 -6.57 -23.15
C ILE A 276 -6.62 -7.17 -23.08
N TYR A 277 -5.69 -6.63 -23.87
CA TYR A 277 -4.32 -7.13 -23.93
C TYR A 277 -3.52 -6.78 -22.68
N VAL A 278 -2.73 -7.75 -22.21
CA VAL A 278 -1.95 -7.62 -20.98
C VAL A 278 -0.86 -6.55 -21.07
N GLU A 279 -0.27 -6.36 -22.25
CA GLU A 279 0.78 -5.35 -22.47
C GLU A 279 0.19 -3.93 -22.40
N ASP A 280 -1.00 -3.70 -22.94
CA ASP A 280 -1.69 -2.42 -22.84
C ASP A 280 -2.09 -2.11 -21.39
N ARG A 281 -2.55 -3.13 -20.65
CA ARG A 281 -2.81 -3.00 -19.20
C ARG A 281 -1.52 -2.72 -18.42
N PHE A 282 -0.40 -3.30 -18.83
CA PHE A 282 0.90 -3.04 -18.21
C PHE A 282 1.41 -1.62 -18.53
N ASP A 283 1.18 -1.13 -19.74
CA ASP A 283 1.48 0.26 -20.11
C ASP A 283 0.61 1.24 -19.32
N LEU A 284 -0.67 0.92 -19.10
CA LEU A 284 -1.56 1.70 -18.24
C LEU A 284 -1.06 1.75 -16.78
N TYR A 285 -0.60 0.61 -16.26
CA TYR A 285 0.07 0.53 -14.95
C TYR A 285 1.30 1.46 -14.90
N LEU A 286 2.22 1.35 -15.86
CA LEU A 286 3.44 2.16 -15.89
C LEU A 286 3.13 3.65 -16.07
N ASN A 287 2.12 4.00 -16.86
CA ASN A 287 1.67 5.38 -17.04
C ASN A 287 1.18 6.00 -15.73
N THR A 288 0.45 5.22 -14.92
CA THR A 288 -0.05 5.64 -13.60
C THR A 288 1.10 6.13 -12.70
N TYR A 289 2.24 5.42 -12.71
CA TYR A 289 3.43 5.76 -11.94
C TYR A 289 4.45 6.63 -12.70
N LYS A 290 4.06 7.25 -13.83
CA LYS A 290 4.95 8.10 -14.67
C LYS A 290 6.25 7.38 -15.08
N SER A 291 6.12 6.07 -15.29
CA SER A 291 7.22 5.12 -15.43
C SER A 291 7.15 4.30 -16.72
N ASN A 292 6.27 4.67 -17.67
CA ASN A 292 6.20 4.05 -19.00
C ASN A 292 7.35 4.55 -19.88
N ILE A 293 8.58 4.16 -19.52
CA ILE A 293 9.81 4.46 -20.22
C ILE A 293 10.61 3.18 -20.46
N ASN A 294 11.35 3.16 -21.55
CA ASN A 294 12.12 1.98 -21.98
C ASN A 294 13.10 1.47 -20.92
N ARG A 295 13.69 2.35 -20.10
CA ARG A 295 14.63 1.94 -19.05
C ARG A 295 13.94 1.15 -17.95
N ILE A 296 12.78 1.61 -17.47
CA ILE A 296 11.97 0.89 -16.48
C ILE A 296 11.47 -0.44 -17.06
N LYS A 297 10.95 -0.46 -18.30
CA LYS A 297 10.49 -1.69 -18.97
C LYS A 297 11.58 -2.76 -19.13
N ARG A 298 12.85 -2.34 -19.21
CA ARG A 298 14.03 -3.24 -19.31
C ARG A 298 14.46 -3.82 -17.97
N LEU A 299 14.02 -3.28 -16.84
CA LEU A 299 14.32 -3.87 -15.53
C LEU A 299 13.65 -5.25 -15.44
N PRO A 300 14.26 -6.22 -14.74
CA PRO A 300 13.57 -7.46 -14.39
C PRO A 300 12.21 -7.18 -13.74
N TYR A 301 11.18 -7.97 -14.09
CA TYR A 301 9.78 -7.69 -13.75
C TYR A 301 9.56 -7.43 -12.25
N TYR A 302 10.31 -8.10 -11.38
CA TYR A 302 10.21 -7.97 -9.93
C TYR A 302 10.83 -6.66 -9.39
N LEU A 303 11.65 -5.96 -10.17
CA LEU A 303 12.18 -4.62 -9.83
C LEU A 303 11.30 -3.48 -10.34
N ILE A 304 10.45 -3.75 -11.34
CA ILE A 304 9.62 -2.73 -11.96
C ILE A 304 8.70 -2.03 -10.95
N PRO A 305 7.97 -2.72 -10.04
CA PRO A 305 7.13 -2.04 -9.07
C PRO A 305 7.88 -1.10 -8.13
N VAL A 306 9.00 -1.55 -7.57
CA VAL A 306 9.82 -0.75 -6.67
C VAL A 306 10.37 0.48 -7.40
N ALA A 307 10.94 0.28 -8.60
CA ALA A 307 11.47 1.37 -9.40
C ALA A 307 10.38 2.38 -9.79
N SER A 308 9.18 1.90 -10.13
CA SER A 308 8.04 2.75 -10.49
C SER A 308 7.53 3.56 -9.29
N CYS A 309 7.47 2.95 -8.10
CA CYS A 309 7.10 3.64 -6.86
C CYS A 309 8.12 4.72 -6.50
N LEU A 310 9.41 4.39 -6.48
CA LEU A 310 10.49 5.34 -6.16
C LEU A 310 10.56 6.48 -7.19
N ARG A 311 10.34 6.17 -8.46
CA ARG A 311 10.28 7.19 -9.51
C ARG A 311 9.09 8.12 -9.32
N SER A 312 7.89 7.59 -9.08
CA SER A 312 6.72 8.46 -8.84
C SER A 312 6.91 9.28 -7.57
N PHE A 313 7.46 8.68 -6.50
CA PHE A 313 7.79 9.37 -5.25
C PHE A 313 8.69 10.58 -5.48
N LEU A 314 9.83 10.36 -6.15
CA LEU A 314 10.78 11.42 -6.48
C LEU A 314 10.15 12.50 -7.36
N ILE A 315 9.36 12.14 -8.38
CA ILE A 315 8.67 13.11 -9.23
C ILE A 315 7.69 13.95 -8.42
N THR A 316 6.92 13.34 -7.51
CA THR A 316 5.97 14.06 -6.66
C THR A 316 6.71 15.04 -5.74
N LYS A 317 7.83 14.63 -5.13
CA LYS A 317 8.67 15.51 -4.29
C LYS A 317 9.31 16.67 -5.07
N ILE A 318 9.76 16.43 -6.31
CA ILE A 318 10.26 17.47 -7.20
C ILE A 318 9.16 18.48 -7.54
N LYS A 319 7.94 17.99 -7.83
CA LYS A 319 6.81 18.85 -8.19
C LYS A 319 6.30 19.71 -7.04
N SER A 320 6.48 19.28 -5.79
CA SER A 320 6.13 20.06 -4.61
C SER A 320 7.30 20.87 -4.04
N ASP A 321 8.41 20.99 -4.79
CA ASP A 321 9.64 21.69 -4.37
C ASP A 321 10.18 21.20 -3.01
N SER A 322 9.91 19.92 -2.67
CA SER A 322 10.30 19.28 -1.41
C SER A 322 11.48 18.32 -1.57
N PHE A 323 12.01 18.16 -2.79
CA PHE A 323 13.22 17.37 -3.03
C PHE A 323 14.47 18.24 -2.96
N ILE A 324 15.34 17.95 -2.01
CA ILE A 324 16.60 18.67 -1.77
C ILE A 324 17.77 17.78 -2.19
N TYR A 325 18.50 18.20 -3.22
CA TYR A 325 19.67 17.47 -3.69
C TYR A 325 20.90 18.36 -3.68
N ARG A 326 22.06 17.75 -3.48
CA ARG A 326 23.32 18.48 -3.50
C ARG A 326 23.60 18.97 -4.92
N GLU A 327 23.61 20.29 -5.09
CA GLU A 327 24.31 20.91 -6.22
C GLU A 327 25.81 20.67 -6.00
N LYS A 328 26.47 20.03 -6.96
CA LYS A 328 27.91 19.86 -6.86
C LYS A 328 28.58 21.22 -7.10
N ASP A 329 29.87 21.28 -6.79
CA ASP A 329 30.71 22.46 -7.04
C ASP A 329 30.49 22.98 -8.48
N LYS A 330 30.67 24.29 -8.73
CA LYS A 330 30.24 25.05 -9.93
C LYS A 330 30.45 24.37 -11.32
N ASN A 331 31.28 23.34 -11.41
CA ASN A 331 31.65 22.64 -12.65
C ASN A 331 31.06 21.22 -12.81
N GLU A 332 30.40 20.63 -11.81
CA GLU A 332 29.76 19.30 -11.95
C GLU A 332 28.23 19.38 -11.82
N LYS A 333 27.50 18.75 -12.73
CA LYS A 333 26.04 18.61 -12.59
C LYS A 333 25.71 17.43 -11.68
N SER A 334 24.73 17.62 -10.79
CA SER A 334 24.17 16.53 -9.99
C SER A 334 23.51 15.48 -10.90
N ILE A 335 23.53 14.20 -10.50
CA ILE A 335 22.84 13.14 -11.26
C ILE A 335 21.32 13.37 -11.32
N TYR A 336 20.79 14.15 -10.39
CA TYR A 336 19.37 14.52 -10.31
C TYR A 336 19.00 15.73 -11.17
N THR A 337 19.97 16.53 -11.62
CA THR A 337 19.72 17.79 -12.34
C THR A 337 18.81 17.60 -13.56
N ASN A 338 18.96 16.50 -14.30
CA ASN A 338 18.14 16.25 -15.50
C ASN A 338 16.68 15.96 -15.16
N ILE A 339 16.42 15.09 -14.19
CA ILE A 339 15.05 14.74 -13.80
C ILE A 339 14.34 15.94 -13.15
N VAL A 340 15.04 16.69 -12.30
CA VAL A 340 14.53 17.92 -11.68
C VAL A 340 14.15 18.94 -12.74
N ASN A 341 15.07 19.27 -13.67
CA ASN A 341 14.78 20.20 -14.76
C ASN A 341 13.59 19.76 -15.64
N THR A 342 13.40 18.46 -15.84
CA THR A 342 12.31 17.92 -16.65
C THR A 342 10.95 18.14 -15.98
N PHE A 343 10.88 17.96 -14.67
CA PHE A 343 9.61 18.00 -13.94
C PHE A 343 9.30 19.35 -13.27
N SER A 344 10.30 20.14 -12.88
CA SER A 344 10.10 21.50 -12.34
C SER A 344 9.59 22.49 -13.40
N LYS A 345 10.08 22.39 -14.65
CA LYS A 345 9.67 23.31 -15.74
C LYS A 345 8.19 23.21 -16.13
N ASN A 346 7.55 22.07 -15.88
CA ASN A 346 6.15 21.84 -16.21
C ASN A 346 5.19 22.56 -15.24
N ASN A 347 5.63 22.88 -14.02
CA ASN A 347 4.81 23.63 -13.06
C ASN A 347 4.74 25.13 -13.40
N ASN A 348 5.86 25.74 -13.79
CA ASN A 348 5.91 27.18 -14.09
C ASN A 348 5.15 27.57 -15.36
N LYS A 349 4.96 26.66 -16.32
CA LYS A 349 4.17 26.95 -17.54
C LYS A 349 2.65 27.04 -17.29
N ASN A 350 2.14 26.41 -16.24
CA ASN A 350 0.69 26.43 -15.95
C ASN A 350 0.26 27.61 -15.06
N ASN A 351 1.15 28.12 -14.21
CA ASN A 351 0.81 29.25 -13.33
C ASN A 351 0.83 30.62 -14.03
N ASN A 352 1.59 30.78 -15.12
CA ASN A 352 1.63 32.04 -15.88
C ASN A 352 0.42 32.29 -16.80
N LYS A 353 -0.59 31.40 -16.82
CA LYS A 353 -1.82 31.58 -17.62
C LYS A 353 -3.04 32.05 -16.82
N LYS A 354 -2.93 32.32 -15.51
CA LYS A 354 -4.08 32.69 -14.65
C LYS A 354 -3.97 34.02 -13.90
N SER A 355 -2.94 34.83 -14.12
CA SER A 355 -2.78 36.13 -13.46
C SER A 355 -2.78 37.29 -14.46
N SER A 356 -3.95 37.59 -15.01
CA SER A 356 -4.27 38.91 -15.57
C SER A 356 -5.75 39.23 -15.39
N SER A 357 -6.18 39.45 -14.15
CA SER A 357 -7.35 40.28 -13.85
C SER A 357 -7.36 40.68 -12.36
N SER A 358 -7.00 41.94 -12.13
CA SER A 358 -7.61 42.91 -11.19
C SER A 358 -7.83 42.55 -9.71
N SER A 359 -6.99 43.20 -8.89
CA SER A 359 -7.32 44.09 -7.76
C SER A 359 -8.02 43.60 -6.48
N SER A 360 -7.22 43.63 -5.40
CA SER A 360 -7.50 44.19 -4.07
C SER A 360 -8.69 43.68 -3.24
N SER A 361 -8.39 42.88 -2.21
CA SER A 361 -8.71 43.22 -0.81
C SER A 361 -8.01 42.25 0.13
N SER A 362 -7.20 42.81 1.02
CA SER A 362 -6.42 42.18 2.06
C SER A 362 -7.28 41.54 3.16
N SER A 363 -7.29 40.22 3.20
CA SER A 363 -7.54 39.44 4.41
C SER A 363 -6.88 38.08 4.24
N SER A 364 -5.56 38.05 4.44
CA SER A 364 -4.78 36.82 4.42
C SER A 364 -5.32 35.88 5.51
N PRO A 365 -5.80 34.67 5.18
CA PRO A 365 -6.01 33.65 6.19
C PRO A 365 -4.64 33.28 6.79
N PRO A 366 -4.60 32.85 8.05
CA PRO A 366 -3.33 32.51 8.70
C PRO A 366 -2.61 31.43 7.90
N ASN A 367 -1.34 31.69 7.59
CA ASN A 367 -0.38 30.74 7.02
C ASN A 367 -0.30 29.50 7.94
N ILE A 368 -1.12 28.49 7.65
CA ILE A 368 -0.81 27.12 8.04
C ILE A 368 0.13 26.61 6.95
N SER A 369 1.41 26.91 7.09
CA SER A 369 2.46 26.22 6.34
C SER A 369 2.50 24.77 6.83
N ASN A 370 1.58 23.93 6.34
CA ASN A 370 1.68 22.49 6.50
C ASN A 370 2.99 22.09 5.82
N THR A 371 3.99 21.75 6.62
CA THR A 371 5.36 21.49 6.21
C THR A 371 5.41 20.17 5.45
N SER A 372 5.32 20.24 4.12
CA SER A 372 5.55 19.08 3.26
C SER A 372 6.88 18.42 3.64
N THR A 373 6.89 17.12 3.84
CA THR A 373 8.09 16.36 4.22
C THR A 373 9.19 16.57 3.18
N GLN A 374 10.32 17.12 3.60
CA GLN A 374 11.48 17.27 2.72
C GLN A 374 12.11 15.90 2.46
N LEU A 375 12.52 15.66 1.23
CA LEU A 375 13.26 14.46 0.82
C LEU A 375 14.65 14.87 0.36
N TYR A 376 15.67 14.52 1.14
CA TYR A 376 17.06 14.73 0.76
C TYR A 376 17.56 13.63 -0.18
N ASP A 377 18.52 13.95 -1.05
CA ASP A 377 19.13 12.98 -1.98
C ASP A 377 19.64 11.71 -1.28
N TYR A 378 20.32 11.84 -0.14
CA TYR A 378 20.81 10.71 0.65
C TYR A 378 19.70 9.87 1.28
N GLU A 379 18.56 10.47 1.65
CA GLU A 379 17.40 9.71 2.17
C GLU A 379 16.75 8.93 1.04
N PHE A 380 16.63 9.52 -0.15
CA PHE A 380 16.15 8.83 -1.34
C PHE A 380 17.06 7.67 -1.74
N GLU A 381 18.38 7.88 -1.75
CA GLU A 381 19.36 6.83 -2.01
C GLU A 381 19.34 5.74 -0.92
N GLY A 382 19.19 6.11 0.35
CA GLY A 382 19.01 5.18 1.46
C GLY A 382 17.72 4.35 1.34
N LEU A 383 16.62 4.97 0.90
CA LEU A 383 15.36 4.28 0.64
C LEU A 383 15.48 3.30 -0.52
N LEU A 384 16.17 3.68 -1.60
CA LEU A 384 16.46 2.77 -2.69
C LEU A 384 17.33 1.58 -2.23
N ALA A 385 18.36 1.85 -1.44
CA ALA A 385 19.23 0.85 -0.89
C ALA A 385 18.48 -0.13 0.03
N SER A 386 17.55 0.36 0.85
CA SER A 386 16.75 -0.47 1.75
C SER A 386 15.84 -1.43 0.97
N CYS A 387 15.30 -0.97 -0.17
CA CYS A 387 14.57 -1.83 -1.10
C CYS A 387 15.44 -2.98 -1.62
N VAL A 388 16.66 -2.69 -2.08
CA VAL A 388 17.60 -3.73 -2.55
C VAL A 388 17.97 -4.69 -1.42
N ALA A 389 18.30 -4.16 -0.23
CA ALA A 389 18.59 -4.96 0.95
C ALA A 389 17.45 -5.93 1.27
N ALA A 390 16.21 -5.47 1.25
CA ALA A 390 15.11 -6.33 1.61
C ALA A 390 14.68 -7.29 0.51
N MET A 391 15.03 -7.03 -0.75
CA MET A 391 14.89 -8.03 -1.81
C MET A 391 15.87 -9.20 -1.65
N THR A 392 16.90 -9.09 -0.80
CA THR A 392 17.78 -10.24 -0.45
C THR A 392 17.04 -11.37 0.28
N LEU A 393 15.81 -11.12 0.71
CA LEU A 393 14.93 -12.13 1.30
C LEU A 393 14.19 -12.94 0.25
N THR A 394 14.13 -12.41 -0.96
CA THR A 394 13.30 -12.92 -2.05
C THR A 394 14.15 -13.04 -3.31
N PHE A 395 13.99 -12.12 -4.26
CA PHE A 395 14.58 -12.17 -5.59
C PHE A 395 16.09 -11.98 -5.63
N PHE A 396 16.67 -11.37 -4.61
CA PHE A 396 18.12 -11.21 -4.47
C PHE A 396 18.73 -12.17 -3.45
N HIS A 397 17.99 -13.16 -2.96
CA HIS A 397 18.53 -14.12 -2.01
C HIS A 397 19.81 -14.80 -2.55
N ARG A 398 20.81 -15.06 -1.68
CA ARG A 398 22.10 -15.66 -2.09
C ARG A 398 21.95 -16.96 -2.87
N LYS A 399 20.99 -17.81 -2.50
CA LYS A 399 20.65 -19.02 -3.30
C LYS A 399 20.19 -18.71 -4.72
N VAL A 400 19.43 -17.63 -4.93
CA VAL A 400 19.05 -17.16 -6.26
C VAL A 400 20.30 -16.70 -7.01
N TYR A 401 21.14 -15.88 -6.38
CA TYR A 401 22.43 -15.48 -6.93
C TYR A 401 23.29 -16.70 -7.34
N ASN A 402 23.47 -17.68 -6.46
CA ASN A 402 24.22 -18.90 -6.76
C ASN A 402 23.60 -19.70 -7.91
N ARG A 403 22.26 -19.74 -8.05
CA ARG A 403 21.61 -20.40 -9.20
C ARG A 403 21.88 -19.66 -10.52
N ILE A 404 21.96 -18.33 -10.48
CA ILE A 404 22.21 -17.48 -11.66
C ILE A 404 23.68 -17.61 -12.10
N PHE A 405 24.63 -17.49 -11.17
CA PHE A 405 26.05 -17.38 -11.47
C PHE A 405 26.80 -18.72 -11.42
N ASN A 406 26.32 -19.70 -10.64
CA ASN A 406 26.88 -21.06 -10.55
C ASN A 406 25.85 -22.13 -10.96
N PRO A 407 25.37 -22.13 -12.23
CA PRO A 407 24.37 -23.08 -12.66
C PRO A 407 24.92 -24.51 -12.64
N THR A 408 24.23 -25.42 -11.95
CA THR A 408 24.49 -26.87 -12.02
C THR A 408 24.37 -27.38 -13.46
N THR A 409 24.98 -28.52 -13.78
CA THR A 409 24.97 -29.12 -15.13
C THR A 409 23.55 -29.33 -15.67
N ALA A 410 22.58 -29.61 -14.80
CA ALA A 410 21.15 -29.68 -15.13
C ALA A 410 20.55 -28.31 -15.52
N ASN A 411 20.97 -27.23 -14.86
CA ASN A 411 20.54 -25.86 -15.18
C ASN A 411 21.24 -25.31 -16.44
N LYS A 412 22.48 -25.73 -16.71
CA LYS A 412 23.19 -25.37 -17.95
C LYS A 412 22.45 -25.86 -19.20
N LYS A 413 21.89 -27.08 -19.19
CA LYS A 413 21.07 -27.61 -20.31
C LYS A 413 19.76 -26.84 -20.52
N LYS A 414 19.09 -26.39 -19.45
CA LYS A 414 17.89 -25.52 -19.55
C LYS A 414 18.22 -24.10 -20.03
N ASN A 415 19.36 -23.54 -19.61
CA ASN A 415 19.79 -22.20 -20.00
C ASN A 415 20.34 -22.12 -21.43
N GLN A 416 20.97 -23.19 -21.95
CA GLN A 416 21.47 -23.22 -23.33
C GLN A 416 20.35 -23.16 -24.37
N ASN A 417 19.19 -23.76 -24.10
CA ASN A 417 17.99 -23.65 -24.95
C ASN A 417 17.31 -22.27 -24.89
N HIS A 418 17.73 -21.41 -23.97
CA HIS A 418 17.26 -20.03 -23.83
C HIS A 418 18.34 -19.01 -24.20
N THR A 419 19.19 -19.30 -25.20
CA THR A 419 20.03 -18.27 -25.82
C THR A 419 19.12 -17.22 -26.48
N ILE A 420 18.81 -16.17 -25.70
CA ILE A 420 17.98 -15.02 -26.05
C ILE A 420 18.69 -14.24 -27.16
N LYS A 421 18.43 -14.60 -28.42
CA LYS A 421 18.62 -13.72 -29.56
C LYS A 421 17.28 -13.02 -29.82
N ASN A 422 17.24 -11.71 -29.61
CA ASN A 422 16.19 -10.77 -30.06
C ASN A 422 14.73 -11.03 -29.62
N ARG A 423 14.46 -11.27 -28.32
CA ARG A 423 13.10 -11.04 -27.81
C ARG A 423 12.93 -9.57 -27.44
N ASN A 424 11.76 -9.02 -27.74
CA ASN A 424 11.41 -7.63 -27.46
C ASN A 424 11.41 -7.42 -25.94
N VAL A 425 12.54 -6.95 -25.37
CA VAL A 425 12.79 -6.84 -23.92
C VAL A 425 11.79 -5.93 -23.21
N TYR A 426 11.02 -5.15 -23.98
CA TYR A 426 10.00 -4.23 -23.47
C TYR A 426 8.65 -4.87 -23.16
N SER A 427 8.39 -6.10 -23.62
CA SER A 427 7.16 -6.84 -23.29
C SER A 427 7.27 -7.47 -21.91
N LEU A 428 6.24 -7.31 -21.08
CA LEU A 428 6.15 -7.93 -19.76
C LEU A 428 6.26 -9.46 -19.85
N LYS A 429 5.56 -10.06 -20.83
CA LYS A 429 5.63 -11.51 -21.07
C LYS A 429 7.06 -11.98 -21.34
N SER A 430 7.78 -11.25 -22.20
CA SER A 430 9.17 -11.58 -22.52
C SER A 430 10.07 -11.40 -21.31
N ASN A 431 9.86 -10.33 -20.54
CA ASN A 431 10.61 -10.03 -19.33
C ASN A 431 10.46 -11.13 -18.26
N ILE A 432 9.23 -11.57 -18.00
CA ILE A 432 8.93 -12.69 -17.09
C ILE A 432 9.61 -13.96 -17.58
N MET A 433 9.42 -14.33 -18.85
CA MET A 433 10.06 -15.53 -19.42
C MET A 433 11.59 -15.52 -19.29
N CYS A 434 12.24 -14.38 -19.49
CA CYS A 434 13.69 -14.25 -19.33
C CYS A 434 14.15 -14.36 -17.87
N ASN A 435 13.28 -14.09 -16.90
CA ASN A 435 13.57 -14.07 -15.46
C ASN A 435 12.91 -15.22 -14.67
N ASN A 436 12.20 -16.14 -15.33
CA ASN A 436 11.43 -17.22 -14.69
C ASN A 436 12.28 -18.19 -13.84
N ASN A 437 13.59 -18.25 -14.06
CA ASN A 437 14.49 -19.15 -13.33
C ASN A 437 14.80 -18.70 -11.89
N ILE A 438 14.28 -17.56 -11.43
CA ILE A 438 14.55 -17.02 -10.09
C ILE A 438 13.84 -17.85 -9.00
N GLY A 439 12.70 -18.47 -9.31
CA GLY A 439 12.05 -19.47 -8.44
C GLY A 439 11.67 -18.94 -7.05
N CYS A 440 11.31 -17.66 -6.92
CA CYS A 440 10.97 -17.00 -5.67
C CYS A 440 9.44 -16.84 -5.50
N ASN A 441 8.69 -17.88 -5.86
CA ASN A 441 7.24 -17.76 -6.07
C ASN A 441 6.40 -17.84 -4.78
N ASN A 442 7.00 -17.98 -3.60
CA ASN A 442 6.21 -18.12 -2.37
C ASN A 442 6.86 -17.47 -1.14
N SER A 443 6.14 -16.52 -0.54
CA SER A 443 6.45 -15.91 0.75
C SER A 443 6.62 -16.94 1.87
N TYR A 444 5.94 -18.10 1.78
CA TYR A 444 6.15 -19.23 2.68
C TYR A 444 7.57 -19.79 2.60
N ASP A 445 8.13 -19.96 1.40
CA ASP A 445 9.51 -20.42 1.24
C ASP A 445 10.49 -19.37 1.77
N ASN A 446 10.24 -18.09 1.49
CA ASN A 446 11.04 -16.99 2.01
C ASN A 446 11.03 -16.92 3.56
N ILE A 447 9.86 -17.19 4.19
CA ILE A 447 9.70 -17.28 5.66
C ILE A 447 10.30 -18.57 6.24
N LYS A 448 10.22 -19.70 5.51
CA LYS A 448 10.78 -20.98 5.93
C LYS A 448 12.31 -20.98 5.89
N TYR A 449 12.90 -20.36 4.88
CA TYR A 449 14.35 -20.23 4.72
C TYR A 449 14.96 -19.06 5.50
N HIS A 450 14.12 -18.24 6.12
CA HIS A 450 14.49 -17.09 6.94
C HIS A 450 15.42 -17.42 8.12
N LYS A 451 15.42 -18.67 8.61
CA LYS A 451 16.34 -19.13 9.67
C LYS A 451 17.76 -19.44 9.18
N LYS A 452 17.99 -19.51 7.85
CA LYS A 452 19.30 -19.75 7.21
C LYS A 452 19.68 -18.59 6.27
N ARG A 453 19.40 -17.37 6.70
CA ARG A 453 19.74 -16.18 5.92
C ARG A 453 21.25 -16.06 5.77
N SER A 454 21.69 -15.72 4.57
CA SER A 454 23.08 -15.38 4.30
C SER A 454 23.42 -13.93 4.69
N LEU A 455 22.41 -13.06 4.80
CA LEU A 455 22.54 -11.68 5.25
C LEU A 455 21.64 -11.42 6.46
N VAL A 456 22.23 -10.92 7.53
CA VAL A 456 21.52 -10.47 8.73
C VAL A 456 22.01 -9.06 9.04
N LEU A 457 21.11 -8.14 9.40
CA LEU A 457 21.53 -6.80 9.83
C LEU A 457 22.51 -6.93 11.01
N GLU A 458 23.64 -6.23 10.95
CA GLU A 458 24.65 -6.28 12.02
C GLU A 458 24.08 -5.84 13.36
N GLU A 459 23.24 -4.80 13.28
CA GLU A 459 22.52 -4.16 14.37
C GLU A 459 21.06 -3.98 13.96
N HIS A 460 20.16 -4.42 14.83
CA HIS A 460 18.75 -4.08 14.72
C HIS A 460 18.54 -2.66 15.26
N TRP A 461 17.76 -1.87 14.54
CA TRP A 461 17.27 -0.61 15.08
C TRP A 461 16.46 -0.86 16.36
N CYS A 462 16.72 -0.06 17.39
CA CYS A 462 16.00 -0.11 18.66
C CYS A 462 15.34 1.24 18.93
N ILE A 463 14.25 1.22 19.71
CA ILE A 463 13.47 2.43 20.00
C ILE A 463 14.30 3.52 20.71
N LYS A 464 15.40 3.15 21.39
CA LYS A 464 16.29 4.11 22.06
C LYS A 464 17.03 5.00 21.05
N ASP A 465 17.28 4.49 19.84
CA ASP A 465 17.97 5.24 18.79
C ASP A 465 17.16 6.45 18.28
N ILE A 466 15.83 6.45 18.50
CA ILE A 466 14.95 7.59 18.18
C ILE A 466 15.36 8.81 19.01
N CYS A 467 15.74 8.60 20.27
CA CYS A 467 16.08 9.70 21.17
C CYS A 467 17.36 10.41 20.73
N ASP A 468 18.33 9.66 20.19
CA ASP A 468 19.65 10.18 19.82
C ASP A 468 19.64 10.91 18.46
N TYR A 469 18.69 10.60 17.58
CA TYR A 469 18.59 11.13 16.22
C TYR A 469 17.18 11.64 15.87
N LYS A 470 16.52 12.29 16.84
CA LYS A 470 15.08 12.60 16.78
C LYS A 470 14.64 13.27 15.46
N ASP A 471 15.28 14.36 15.06
CA ASP A 471 14.85 15.14 13.90
C ASP A 471 15.04 14.39 12.57
N ASP A 472 16.21 13.75 12.39
CA ASP A 472 16.46 12.91 11.21
C ASP A 472 15.50 11.71 11.17
N PHE A 473 15.20 11.15 12.34
CA PHE A 473 14.32 9.99 12.47
C PHE A 473 12.86 10.36 12.20
N GLU A 474 12.35 11.48 12.71
CA GLU A 474 10.99 11.95 12.45
C GLU A 474 10.76 12.25 10.95
N ASN A 475 11.76 12.77 10.25
CA ASN A 475 11.67 12.95 8.80
C ASN A 475 11.66 11.58 8.07
N ALA A 476 12.56 10.68 8.46
CA ALA A 476 12.66 9.35 7.90
C ALA A 476 11.39 8.51 8.06
N VAL A 477 10.80 8.54 9.25
CA VAL A 477 9.54 7.88 9.59
C VAL A 477 8.46 8.32 8.60
N GLN A 478 8.35 9.63 8.36
CA GLN A 478 7.39 10.18 7.41
C GLN A 478 7.70 9.80 5.96
N ILE A 479 8.97 9.87 5.52
CA ILE A 479 9.40 9.44 4.18
C ILE A 479 9.05 7.97 3.94
N TYR A 480 9.31 7.12 4.93
CA TYR A 480 9.03 5.70 4.82
C TYR A 480 7.51 5.44 4.75
N ALA A 481 6.72 6.12 5.57
CA ALA A 481 5.25 6.03 5.51
C ALA A 481 4.69 6.47 4.14
N GLU A 482 5.20 7.58 3.59
CA GLU A 482 4.83 8.06 2.26
C GLU A 482 5.15 7.03 1.17
N PHE A 483 6.37 6.47 1.18
CA PHE A 483 6.76 5.41 0.27
C PHE A 483 5.89 4.16 0.42
N LEU A 484 5.58 3.79 1.67
CA LEU A 484 4.70 2.67 1.98
C LEU A 484 3.31 2.86 1.37
N SER A 485 2.75 4.08 1.41
CA SER A 485 1.45 4.35 0.77
C SER A 485 1.48 4.12 -0.75
N LEU A 486 2.58 4.52 -1.42
CA LEU A 486 2.76 4.36 -2.86
C LEU A 486 2.81 2.89 -3.27
N LEU A 487 3.50 2.08 -2.47
CA LEU A 487 3.59 0.64 -2.69
C LEU A 487 2.21 -0.05 -2.53
N ILE A 488 1.30 0.48 -1.70
CA ILE A 488 -0.01 -0.16 -1.41
C ILE A 488 -0.88 0.16 -2.60
N SER A 489 -0.86 1.45 -2.99
CA SER A 489 -1.44 1.91 -4.23
C SER A 489 -0.94 1.09 -5.42
N ASN A 490 0.36 0.75 -5.47
CA ASN A 490 0.96 -0.05 -6.54
C ASN A 490 0.42 -1.47 -6.58
N SER A 491 0.38 -2.14 -5.42
CA SER A 491 -0.25 -3.45 -5.28
C SER A 491 -1.72 -3.42 -5.72
N ASN A 492 -2.49 -2.43 -5.25
CA ASN A 492 -3.89 -2.27 -5.64
C ASN A 492 -4.05 -2.04 -7.15
N THR A 493 -3.19 -1.22 -7.76
CA THR A 493 -3.21 -0.98 -9.22
C THR A 493 -2.98 -2.28 -10.00
N LEU A 494 -1.99 -3.08 -9.61
CA LEU A 494 -1.71 -4.37 -10.24
C LEU A 494 -2.89 -5.36 -10.11
N GLN A 495 -3.56 -5.37 -8.95
CA GLN A 495 -4.75 -6.21 -8.69
C GLN A 495 -5.94 -5.77 -9.54
N VAL A 496 -6.19 -4.46 -9.61
CA VAL A 496 -7.30 -3.87 -10.36
C VAL A 496 -7.13 -4.07 -11.86
N LEU A 497 -5.91 -3.91 -12.39
CA LEU A 497 -5.59 -4.19 -13.79
C LEU A 497 -5.48 -5.69 -14.09
N ASN A 498 -5.72 -6.55 -13.11
CA ASN A 498 -5.79 -8.00 -13.24
C ASN A 498 -4.51 -8.65 -13.75
N LEU A 499 -3.35 -7.99 -13.60
CA LEU A 499 -2.08 -8.48 -14.16
C LEU A 499 -1.61 -9.78 -13.48
N GLY A 500 -1.97 -9.99 -12.22
CA GLY A 500 -1.68 -11.24 -11.49
C GLY A 500 -2.53 -12.44 -11.92
N ASN A 501 -3.61 -12.23 -12.68
CA ASN A 501 -4.35 -13.33 -13.31
C ASN A 501 -3.65 -13.83 -14.56
N ASP A 502 -3.09 -12.91 -15.36
CA ASP A 502 -2.32 -13.25 -16.56
C ASP A 502 -0.94 -13.81 -16.21
N PHE A 503 -0.31 -13.27 -15.17
CA PHE A 503 1.03 -13.64 -14.71
C PHE A 503 1.06 -13.89 -13.19
N PRO A 504 0.91 -15.15 -12.75
CA PRO A 504 0.92 -15.52 -11.33
C PRO A 504 2.20 -15.08 -10.58
N GLU A 505 3.32 -14.90 -11.28
CA GLU A 505 4.58 -14.40 -10.72
C GLU A 505 4.41 -13.03 -10.04
N LEU A 506 3.50 -12.19 -10.55
CA LEU A 506 3.23 -10.87 -10.00
C LEU A 506 2.43 -10.91 -8.69
N LEU A 507 1.76 -12.03 -8.36
CA LEU A 507 1.02 -12.18 -7.10
C LEU A 507 1.93 -12.07 -5.88
N SER A 508 3.19 -12.51 -6.02
CA SER A 508 4.20 -12.38 -4.95
C SER A 508 4.40 -10.92 -4.54
N LEU A 509 4.31 -10.00 -5.51
CA LEU A 509 4.50 -8.55 -5.34
C LEU A 509 3.37 -7.93 -4.52
N TYR A 510 2.19 -8.56 -4.46
CA TYR A 510 1.08 -8.05 -3.64
C TYR A 510 1.39 -8.11 -2.15
N SER A 511 2.17 -9.12 -1.76
CA SER A 511 2.56 -9.41 -0.38
C SER A 511 3.97 -8.96 -0.01
N MET A 512 4.69 -8.28 -0.92
CA MET A 512 6.09 -7.84 -0.72
C MET A 512 6.27 -6.71 0.31
N TYR A 513 5.29 -6.52 1.18
CA TYR A 513 5.39 -5.68 2.34
C TYR A 513 6.17 -6.38 3.44
N HIS A 514 7.46 -6.09 3.47
CA HIS A 514 8.33 -6.61 4.49
C HIS A 514 8.55 -5.53 5.55
N TYR A 515 8.25 -5.86 6.81
CA TYR A 515 8.73 -5.14 8.00
C TYR A 515 10.25 -4.85 7.96
N ILE A 516 10.99 -5.56 7.11
CA ILE A 516 12.43 -5.46 6.90
C ILE A 516 12.81 -4.25 6.06
N TRP A 517 11.89 -3.72 5.25
CA TRP A 517 12.13 -2.46 4.52
C TRP A 517 12.35 -1.33 5.52
N LYS A 518 11.56 -1.33 6.59
CA LYS A 518 11.66 -0.39 7.70
C LYS A 518 12.99 -0.51 8.44
N ASP A 519 13.32 -1.72 8.93
CA ASP A 519 14.56 -1.93 9.69
C ASP A 519 15.80 -1.62 8.86
N ALA A 520 15.83 -2.04 7.59
CA ALA A 520 16.95 -1.74 6.69
C ALA A 520 17.07 -0.24 6.42
N PHE A 521 15.96 0.46 6.20
CA PHE A 521 15.97 1.90 5.95
C PHE A 521 16.47 2.68 7.17
N TYR A 522 15.95 2.39 8.37
CA TYR A 522 16.39 3.08 9.58
C TYR A 522 17.85 2.79 9.93
N SER A 523 18.33 1.55 9.74
CA SER A 523 19.75 1.25 9.91
C SER A 523 20.64 1.99 8.89
N MET A 524 20.18 2.19 7.64
CA MET A 524 20.92 2.97 6.64
C MET A 524 21.02 4.44 6.99
N LEU A 525 19.98 5.02 7.59
CA LEU A 525 19.99 6.43 7.99
C LEU A 525 20.89 6.70 9.19
N LYS A 526 21.05 5.74 10.12
CA LYS A 526 22.11 5.82 11.14
C LYS A 526 23.50 5.95 10.53
N LYS A 527 23.68 5.46 9.30
CA LYS A 527 24.93 5.54 8.53
C LYS A 527 24.86 6.61 7.44
N LYS A 528 24.01 7.65 7.59
CA LYS A 528 23.84 8.73 6.59
C LYS A 528 25.15 9.43 6.19
N ASP A 529 26.15 9.49 7.08
CA ASP A 529 27.44 10.11 6.78
C ASP A 529 28.21 9.35 5.71
N LEU A 530 28.01 8.03 5.63
CA LEU A 530 28.48 7.25 4.50
C LEU A 530 27.94 7.92 3.21
N PHE A 531 26.64 8.26 3.13
CA PHE A 531 26.00 8.78 1.91
C PHE A 531 26.47 10.21 1.60
N ARG A 532 27.03 10.90 2.60
CA ARG A 532 27.50 12.28 2.49
C ARG A 532 28.94 12.40 1.98
N HIS A 533 29.77 11.38 2.10
CA HIS A 533 31.19 11.47 1.70
C HIS A 533 31.40 11.66 0.19
N LYS A 534 31.98 12.81 -0.20
CA LYS A 534 32.53 13.05 -1.55
C LYS A 534 33.77 12.16 -1.75
N LYS A 535 33.63 11.02 -2.43
CA LYS A 535 34.79 10.35 -3.04
C LYS A 535 34.70 10.47 -4.56
N ASN A 536 35.78 10.98 -5.15
CA ASN A 536 35.89 11.41 -6.54
C ASN A 536 35.70 10.32 -7.62
N ASN A 537 35.27 9.10 -7.28
CA ASN A 537 34.89 8.11 -8.29
C ASN A 537 33.78 7.16 -7.81
N LYS A 538 32.71 7.22 -8.61
CA LYS A 538 31.49 6.43 -8.77
C LYS A 538 31.53 4.97 -8.30
N ILE A 539 30.34 4.48 -7.93
CA ILE A 539 29.89 3.09 -7.77
C ILE A 539 30.12 2.51 -6.37
N TYR A 540 31.35 2.47 -5.85
CA TYR A 540 31.72 1.75 -4.60
C TYR A 540 31.01 2.15 -3.30
N TYR A 541 30.23 3.22 -3.30
CA TYR A 541 29.61 3.75 -2.09
C TYR A 541 28.60 2.77 -1.47
N ILE A 542 27.70 2.20 -2.28
CA ILE A 542 26.65 1.34 -1.75
C ILE A 542 27.16 -0.05 -1.34
N PHE A 543 28.23 -0.52 -1.98
CA PHE A 543 28.95 -1.70 -1.55
C PHE A 543 29.41 -1.57 -0.08
N PHE A 544 29.99 -0.42 0.30
CA PHE A 544 30.39 -0.17 1.69
C PHE A 544 29.20 -0.08 2.64
N VAL A 545 28.09 0.54 2.22
CA VAL A 545 26.86 0.56 3.03
C VAL A 545 26.36 -0.85 3.34
N PHE A 546 26.28 -1.72 2.32
CA PHE A 546 25.86 -3.09 2.55
C PHE A 546 26.87 -3.86 3.40
N LYS A 547 28.17 -3.67 3.18
CA LYS A 547 29.23 -4.31 3.98
C LYS A 547 29.17 -3.92 5.46
N GLU A 548 28.92 -2.64 5.77
CA GLU A 548 28.83 -2.13 7.14
C GLU A 548 27.50 -2.47 7.84
N LEU A 549 26.45 -2.79 7.07
CA LEU A 549 25.11 -3.04 7.63
C LEU A 549 24.75 -4.50 7.78
N PHE A 550 25.43 -5.42 7.08
CA PHE A 550 25.06 -6.82 7.07
C PHE A 550 26.21 -7.76 7.46
N LYS A 551 25.90 -8.67 8.39
CA LYS A 551 26.71 -9.84 8.75
C LYS A 551 26.43 -11.00 7.81
N TYR A 552 27.49 -11.75 7.54
CA TYR A 552 27.48 -12.97 6.74
C TYR A 552 27.63 -14.19 7.64
N ASN A 553 26.89 -15.24 7.33
CA ASN A 553 26.97 -16.50 8.07
C ASN A 553 27.99 -17.50 7.48
N GLU A 554 28.73 -17.16 6.41
CA GLU A 554 29.60 -18.10 5.65
C GLU A 554 30.92 -17.41 5.17
N GLU A 555 31.79 -18.12 4.42
CA GLU A 555 33.17 -17.72 4.07
C GLU A 555 33.32 -16.42 3.23
N LYS A 556 34.39 -15.64 3.54
CA LYS A 556 34.60 -14.24 3.11
C LYS A 556 34.71 -13.97 1.59
N VAL A 557 35.16 -14.91 0.76
CA VAL A 557 35.51 -14.63 -0.65
C VAL A 557 34.28 -14.57 -1.58
N GLU A 558 33.25 -15.37 -1.29
CA GLU A 558 31.99 -15.33 -2.06
C GLU A 558 31.14 -14.08 -1.75
N ASP A 559 31.44 -13.37 -0.66
CA ASP A 559 30.66 -12.23 -0.18
C ASP A 559 30.85 -10.98 -1.06
N GLU A 560 32.06 -10.73 -1.57
CA GLU A 560 32.33 -9.55 -2.41
C GLU A 560 31.59 -9.61 -3.75
N ASN A 561 31.60 -10.75 -4.43
CA ASN A 561 30.88 -10.92 -5.70
C ASN A 561 29.37 -10.76 -5.53
N TYR A 562 28.82 -11.26 -4.43
CA TYR A 562 27.41 -11.11 -4.12
C TYR A 562 27.06 -9.65 -3.77
N LEU A 563 27.91 -8.92 -3.04
CA LEU A 563 27.74 -7.49 -2.82
C LEU A 563 27.80 -6.67 -4.10
N MET A 564 28.75 -6.97 -5.00
CA MET A 564 28.81 -6.37 -6.33
C MET A 564 27.54 -6.65 -7.14
N PHE A 565 26.92 -7.82 -6.98
CA PHE A 565 25.63 -8.11 -7.56
C PHE A 565 24.53 -7.20 -7.00
N LEU A 566 24.47 -6.95 -5.69
CA LEU A 566 23.50 -6.02 -5.09
C LEU A 566 23.73 -4.58 -5.55
N GLU A 567 24.99 -4.13 -5.56
CA GLU A 567 25.40 -2.82 -6.07
C GLU A 567 25.00 -2.63 -7.54
N LYS A 568 25.21 -3.64 -8.38
CA LYS A 568 24.79 -3.61 -9.80
C LYS A 568 23.28 -3.43 -9.92
N ASN A 569 22.49 -4.12 -9.09
CA ASN A 569 21.04 -3.97 -9.09
C ASN A 569 20.62 -2.57 -8.60
N TYR A 570 21.21 -2.06 -7.52
CA TYR A 570 21.02 -0.68 -7.08
C TYR A 570 21.30 0.32 -8.20
N ALA A 571 22.46 0.21 -8.84
CA ALA A 571 22.89 1.08 -9.93
C ALA A 571 21.95 1.01 -11.15
N ASN A 572 21.40 -0.17 -11.44
CA ASN A 572 20.42 -0.34 -12.52
C ASN A 572 19.09 0.35 -12.20
N ILE A 573 18.61 0.22 -10.96
CA ILE A 573 17.35 0.85 -10.54
C ILE A 573 17.50 2.38 -10.55
N ILE A 574 18.54 2.95 -9.92
CA ILE A 574 18.72 4.41 -9.89
C ILE A 574 18.87 5.00 -11.29
N LYS A 575 19.63 4.34 -12.19
CA LYS A 575 19.77 4.78 -13.59
C LYS A 575 18.47 4.69 -14.39
N SER A 576 17.54 3.81 -14.00
CA SER A 576 16.23 3.68 -14.65
C SER A 576 15.22 4.68 -14.08
N ILE A 577 15.41 5.09 -12.82
CA ILE A 577 14.59 6.14 -12.20
C ILE A 577 14.98 7.52 -12.73
N LEU A 578 16.27 7.82 -12.91
CA LEU A 578 16.74 9.18 -13.21
C LEU A 578 16.75 9.56 -14.69
N PHE A 579 16.77 8.60 -15.60
CA PHE A 579 16.98 8.79 -17.04
C PHE A 579 15.99 7.93 -17.83
#